data_AF-A0A960ISK0-F1
#
_entry.id   AF-A0A960ISK0-F1
#
_cell.length_a   1.000
_cell.length_b   1.000
_cell.length_c   1.000
_cell.angle_alpha   90.00
_cell.angle_beta   90.00
_cell.angle_gamma   90.00
#
_symmetry.space_group_name_H-M   'P 1'
#
loop_
_entity.id
_entity.type
_entity.pdbx_description
1 polymer ?
#
loop_
_entity_poly.entity_id
_entity_poly.type
_entity_poly.pdbx_seq_one_letter_code
_entity_poly.pdbx_strand_id
1 'polypeptide(L)'
;MSTLARSNVTPAGHRRRLRSWGVLAALAALSVLASACAGDPDGELGESVASSPDQPELVLEAALSPGDDPFTASGSDLDADDVSAAESVDHPTVEIDGAVDPAEALAAVEGGGPGLYGGSGDESACDVGAISAELAADPDKAQAWADAQGIGVHGIDPFLDTLTPVVLLHDTRVTNHGYRDGVANPFQSVLQAGTAVLVDPMGVPRVRCACGNPLAEPDTSVVGEPVGTPWSSYGATPVVTVVPADPITVFVVVNIHTGQTEEIPAGNPTRPPSPETPGTPPGSSGEPVDPTIPTDDLGEDPGEGPVPERDATTCLSRYGELVVLMTPLGLDPLQASQWAPRAQQAAALVDAGQYDEAGEIICTLVDEMETEYQNLLAGG
;
A
#
# COMPACT_ATOMS: atom_id res chain seq x y z
N MET A 1 -41.32 48.41 71.14
CA MET A 1 -40.58 49.39 71.95
C MET A 1 -39.11 49.04 71.82
N SER A 2 -38.30 49.97 71.30
CA SER A 2 -36.89 50.21 71.69
C SER A 2 -35.87 49.09 71.47
N THR A 3 -34.60 49.26 71.06
CA THR A 3 -33.73 50.42 70.78
C THR A 3 -32.31 49.82 70.52
N LEU A 4 -31.55 50.39 69.56
CA LEU A 4 -30.07 50.39 69.37
C LEU A 4 -29.34 49.06 69.08
N ALA A 5 -28.56 48.87 67.99
CA ALA A 5 -27.43 49.59 67.39
C ALA A 5 -26.03 49.23 67.95
N ARG A 6 -25.20 48.55 67.14
CA ARG A 6 -23.87 49.00 66.59
C ARG A 6 -22.99 47.82 66.10
N SER A 7 -22.66 47.85 64.81
CA SER A 7 -21.32 47.79 64.15
C SER A 7 -20.08 47.45 65.01
N ASN A 8 -19.00 46.79 64.55
CA ASN A 8 -18.44 46.50 63.22
C ASN A 8 -17.19 45.58 63.35
N VAL A 9 -16.90 44.78 62.29
CA VAL A 9 -15.55 44.37 61.77
C VAL A 9 -14.73 43.39 62.65
N THR A 10 -14.15 42.25 62.22
CA THR A 10 -13.18 41.89 61.14
C THR A 10 -13.23 40.35 60.85
N PRO A 11 -12.40 39.70 59.99
CA PRO A 11 -12.89 38.85 58.89
C PRO A 11 -12.57 37.34 59.02
N ALA A 12 -13.07 36.60 58.00
CA ALA A 12 -12.57 35.39 57.33
C ALA A 12 -11.43 34.57 57.96
N GLY A 13 -11.42 33.23 57.93
CA GLY A 13 -12.24 32.29 57.17
C GLY A 13 -12.00 30.88 57.71
N HIS A 14 -13.06 30.07 57.64
CA HIS A 14 -13.14 28.72 58.17
C HIS A 14 -12.51 27.69 57.23
N ARG A 15 -11.69 26.81 57.83
CA ARG A 15 -11.69 25.34 57.71
C ARG A 15 -11.64 24.70 56.31
N ARG A 16 -10.46 24.12 56.04
CA ARG A 16 -10.18 22.79 55.43
C ARG A 16 -11.32 22.13 54.63
N ARG A 17 -11.09 21.89 53.33
CA ARG A 17 -11.24 20.57 52.66
C ARG A 17 -10.31 20.48 51.44
N LEU A 18 -9.81 19.26 51.21
CA LEU A 18 -8.87 18.84 50.16
C LEU A 18 -9.44 18.98 48.75
N ARG A 19 -8.56 19.22 47.75
CA ARG A 19 -8.54 18.55 46.43
C ARG A 19 -7.40 19.03 45.51
N SER A 20 -6.70 18.04 44.90
CA SER A 20 -6.01 18.01 43.56
C SER A 20 -4.94 19.07 43.21
N TRP A 21 -3.68 18.65 42.99
CA TRP A 21 -3.00 18.43 41.67
C TRP A 21 -2.96 19.72 40.81
N GLY A 22 -1.84 20.32 40.40
CA GLY A 22 -0.47 19.84 40.20
C GLY A 22 -0.08 20.12 38.74
N VAL A 23 0.58 21.25 38.46
CA VAL A 23 1.03 21.68 37.12
C VAL A 23 2.36 22.45 37.25
N LEU A 24 3.41 21.94 36.56
CA LEU A 24 4.61 22.61 36.00
C LEU A 24 5.56 23.37 36.96
N ALA A 25 6.88 23.49 36.77
CA ALA A 25 7.92 22.89 35.93
C ALA A 25 9.26 23.53 36.38
N ALA A 26 10.38 22.98 35.87
CA ALA A 26 11.66 23.65 35.60
C ALA A 26 12.87 23.44 36.56
N LEU A 27 13.85 22.72 35.96
CA LEU A 27 15.30 23.00 35.85
C LEU A 27 16.29 22.58 36.96
N ALA A 28 16.92 21.43 36.70
CA ALA A 28 18.36 21.17 36.50
C ALA A 28 19.42 21.78 37.46
N ALA A 29 20.24 20.90 38.06
CA ALA A 29 21.71 21.02 38.11
C ALA A 29 22.41 19.71 38.55
N LEU A 30 23.54 19.43 37.89
CA LEU A 30 24.45 18.29 37.92
C LEU A 30 24.92 17.76 39.29
N SER A 31 25.20 16.45 39.35
CA SER A 31 26.37 15.84 40.03
C SER A 31 26.57 14.39 39.56
N VAL A 32 27.39 14.16 38.53
CA VAL A 32 27.90 12.81 38.17
C VAL A 32 29.14 12.55 39.00
N LEU A 33 29.09 11.53 39.86
CA LEU A 33 30.27 10.96 40.52
C LEU A 33 30.79 9.83 39.62
N ALA A 34 31.99 10.04 39.07
CA ALA A 34 32.78 8.99 38.47
C ALA A 34 33.23 8.00 39.57
N SER A 35 32.81 6.74 39.44
CA SER A 35 33.42 5.64 40.17
C SER A 35 34.08 4.72 39.15
N ALA A 36 35.41 4.82 39.06
CA ALA A 36 36.24 3.82 38.43
C ALA A 36 36.54 2.73 39.48
N CYS A 37 36.24 1.48 39.16
CA CYS A 37 36.82 0.32 39.81
C CYS A 37 37.24 -0.68 38.73
N ALA A 38 38.41 -1.28 38.97
CA ALA A 38 39.17 -2.15 38.10
C ALA A 38 38.42 -3.42 37.67
N GLY A 39 38.81 -3.96 36.51
CA GLY A 39 38.12 -5.06 35.83
C GLY A 39 38.51 -6.48 36.24
N ASP A 40 37.82 -7.42 35.61
CA ASP A 40 38.25 -8.79 35.29
C ASP A 40 37.66 -9.17 33.91
N PRO A 41 38.35 -9.99 33.10
CA PRO A 41 38.02 -10.33 31.72
C PRO A 41 37.04 -11.53 31.64
N ASP A 42 36.45 -11.73 30.47
CA ASP A 42 35.59 -12.86 30.08
C ASP A 42 34.08 -12.66 30.34
N GLY A 43 33.43 -12.04 29.36
CA GLY A 43 31.98 -11.93 29.27
C GLY A 43 31.58 -10.95 28.17
N GLU A 44 31.63 -11.39 26.91
CA GLU A 44 31.01 -10.68 25.79
C GLU A 44 29.49 -10.62 26.01
N LEU A 45 29.06 -9.56 26.71
CA LEU A 45 27.72 -9.04 26.59
C LEU A 45 27.75 -8.13 25.37
N GLY A 46 27.16 -8.60 24.27
CA GLY A 46 26.94 -7.80 23.09
C GLY A 46 26.25 -6.50 23.50
N GLU A 47 27.00 -5.40 23.40
CA GLU A 47 26.45 -4.06 23.48
C GLU A 47 25.45 -3.94 22.34
N SER A 48 24.16 -4.01 22.67
CA SER A 48 23.09 -3.56 21.80
C SER A 48 23.33 -2.08 21.56
N VAL A 49 23.95 -1.76 20.43
CA VAL A 49 24.06 -0.40 19.92
C VAL A 49 22.63 0.05 19.69
N ALA A 50 22.07 0.81 20.62
CA ALA A 50 20.81 1.49 20.39
C ALA A 50 21.03 2.45 19.21
N SER A 51 20.31 2.20 18.11
CA SER A 51 20.27 3.06 16.94
C SER A 51 20.06 4.51 17.37
N SER A 52 20.82 5.43 16.78
CA SER A 52 20.57 6.86 16.98
C SER A 52 19.21 7.19 16.37
N PRO A 53 18.29 7.87 17.08
CA PRO A 53 16.92 8.15 16.63
C PRO A 53 16.81 9.07 15.40
N ASP A 54 17.95 9.45 14.80
CA ASP A 54 18.05 10.41 13.71
C ASP A 54 18.37 9.78 12.34
N GLN A 55 18.72 8.49 12.27
CA GLN A 55 18.91 7.80 10.98
C GLN A 55 17.66 6.98 10.63
N PRO A 56 17.18 7.02 9.38
CA PRO A 56 16.10 6.14 8.97
C PRO A 56 16.54 4.68 9.14
N GLU A 57 15.60 3.82 9.51
CA GLU A 57 15.86 2.39 9.70
C GLU A 57 15.50 1.61 8.43
N LEU A 58 16.30 0.58 8.13
CA LEU A 58 16.01 -0.42 7.11
C LEU A 58 15.79 -1.75 7.81
N VAL A 59 14.53 -2.18 7.92
CA VAL A 59 14.17 -3.36 8.72
C VAL A 59 14.48 -4.65 7.95
N LEU A 60 15.21 -5.57 8.57
CA LEU A 60 15.48 -6.90 8.01
C LEU A 60 14.38 -7.88 8.43
N GLU A 61 13.65 -8.40 7.45
CA GLU A 61 12.49 -9.25 7.68
C GLU A 61 12.73 -10.69 7.20
N ALA A 62 13.00 -11.59 8.15
CA ALA A 62 13.22 -13.01 7.89
C ALA A 62 11.98 -13.70 7.28
N ALA A 63 12.19 -14.66 6.38
CA ALA A 63 11.16 -15.17 5.48
C ALA A 63 9.86 -15.65 6.15
N LEU A 64 9.98 -16.42 7.24
CA LEU A 64 8.85 -17.01 7.96
C LEU A 64 8.37 -16.16 9.15
N SER A 65 9.06 -15.07 9.47
CA SER A 65 8.70 -14.23 10.60
C SER A 65 7.56 -13.30 10.20
N PRO A 66 6.44 -13.24 10.95
CA PRO A 66 5.39 -12.25 10.68
C PRO A 66 5.86 -10.80 10.91
N GLY A 67 7.00 -10.60 11.59
CA GLY A 67 7.47 -9.27 11.97
C GLY A 67 6.57 -8.59 13.00
N ASP A 68 6.68 -7.27 13.09
CA ASP A 68 5.85 -6.45 13.97
C ASP A 68 4.56 -5.99 13.27
N ASP A 69 3.51 -5.76 14.07
CA ASP A 69 2.24 -5.15 13.65
C ASP A 69 1.57 -5.82 12.42
N PRO A 70 1.28 -7.15 12.43
CA PRO A 70 0.74 -7.84 11.27
C PRO A 70 -0.75 -7.52 11.02
N PHE A 71 -1.12 -7.45 9.74
CA PHE A 71 -2.51 -7.30 9.31
C PHE A 71 -3.33 -8.58 9.51
N THR A 72 -2.75 -9.76 9.31
CA THR A 72 -3.42 -11.05 9.47
C THR A 72 -2.58 -12.00 10.30
N ALA A 73 -3.12 -13.16 10.70
CA ALA A 73 -2.27 -14.30 10.99
C ALA A 73 -1.44 -14.68 9.75
N SER A 74 -0.44 -15.54 9.90
CA SER A 74 0.37 -15.98 8.77
C SER A 74 -0.51 -16.63 7.70
N GLY A 75 -0.51 -16.05 6.50
CA GLY A 75 -1.04 -16.66 5.29
C GLY A 75 0.05 -17.34 4.46
N SER A 76 1.27 -17.49 4.97
CA SER A 76 2.31 -18.30 4.32
C SER A 76 2.20 -19.76 4.77
N ASP A 77 2.15 -20.70 3.82
CA ASP A 77 2.23 -22.14 4.12
C ASP A 77 3.68 -22.68 4.05
N LEU A 78 4.66 -21.83 3.71
CA LEU A 78 6.06 -22.22 3.65
C LEU A 78 6.65 -22.55 5.03
N ASP A 79 7.60 -23.49 5.05
CA ASP A 79 8.39 -23.83 6.23
C ASP A 79 9.91 -23.58 6.03
N ALA A 80 10.72 -23.98 7.01
CA ALA A 80 12.16 -23.72 7.00
C ALA A 80 12.92 -24.51 5.92
N ASP A 81 12.40 -25.68 5.54
CA ASP A 81 12.97 -26.49 4.46
C ASP A 81 12.69 -25.80 3.11
N ASP A 82 11.52 -25.18 2.94
CA ASP A 82 11.19 -24.38 1.75
C ASP A 82 12.10 -23.16 1.60
N VAL A 83 12.31 -22.40 2.68
CA VAL A 83 13.22 -21.25 2.67
C VAL A 83 14.63 -21.68 2.30
N SER A 84 15.12 -22.77 2.90
CA SER A 84 16.44 -23.31 2.59
C SER A 84 16.55 -23.77 1.14
N ALA A 85 15.48 -24.33 0.58
CA ALA A 85 15.40 -24.73 -0.82
C ALA A 85 15.44 -23.50 -1.75
N ALA A 86 14.69 -22.44 -1.43
CA ALA A 86 14.69 -21.17 -2.17
C ALA A 86 16.05 -20.46 -2.14
N GLU A 87 16.78 -20.50 -1.02
CA GLU A 87 18.12 -19.91 -0.92
C GLU A 87 19.21 -20.72 -1.63
N SER A 88 18.95 -22.00 -1.96
CA SER A 88 19.95 -22.90 -2.54
C SER A 88 19.70 -23.27 -4.00
N VAL A 89 18.55 -22.91 -4.55
CA VAL A 89 18.23 -23.13 -5.96
C VAL A 89 19.14 -22.26 -6.85
N ASP A 90 19.68 -22.88 -7.90
CA ASP A 90 20.48 -22.19 -8.89
C ASP A 90 19.57 -21.32 -9.76
N HIS A 91 19.68 -20.01 -9.63
CA HIS A 91 18.96 -19.03 -10.42
C HIS A 91 19.94 -18.01 -11.01
N PRO A 92 19.62 -17.39 -12.15
CA PRO A 92 20.39 -16.26 -12.68
C PRO A 92 20.68 -15.26 -11.56
N THR A 93 21.96 -15.04 -11.29
CA THR A 93 22.39 -13.94 -10.43
C THR A 93 22.09 -12.64 -11.14
N VAL A 94 21.41 -11.72 -10.44
CA VAL A 94 21.24 -10.36 -10.92
C VAL A 94 22.60 -9.68 -10.86
N GLU A 95 23.22 -9.43 -12.02
CA GLU A 95 24.53 -8.80 -12.07
C GLU A 95 24.41 -7.29 -11.80
N ILE A 96 25.24 -6.79 -10.88
CA ILE A 96 25.40 -5.36 -10.61
C ILE A 96 26.77 -4.91 -11.09
N ASP A 97 26.80 -3.92 -11.96
CA ASP A 97 28.03 -3.28 -12.42
C ASP A 97 28.59 -2.36 -11.31
N GLY A 98 29.58 -2.83 -10.55
CA GLY A 98 30.32 -1.99 -9.60
C GLY A 98 30.93 -2.71 -8.40
N ALA A 99 31.83 -2.01 -7.69
CA ALA A 99 32.39 -2.46 -6.41
C ALA A 99 31.67 -1.73 -5.26
N VAL A 100 30.46 -2.19 -4.95
CA VAL A 100 29.66 -1.77 -3.80
C VAL A 100 29.47 -2.96 -2.87
N ASP A 101 29.29 -2.70 -1.57
CA ASP A 101 28.90 -3.74 -0.61
C ASP A 101 27.57 -4.34 -1.08
N PRO A 102 27.44 -5.68 -1.25
CA PRO A 102 26.20 -6.27 -1.73
C PRO A 102 24.99 -5.97 -0.83
N ALA A 103 25.20 -5.77 0.48
CA ALA A 103 24.13 -5.37 1.40
C ALA A 103 23.60 -3.94 1.14
N GLU A 104 24.43 -3.09 0.53
CA GLU A 104 24.08 -1.71 0.15
C GLU A 104 23.78 -1.58 -1.36
N ALA A 105 24.14 -2.59 -2.15
CA ALA A 105 23.95 -2.63 -3.59
C ALA A 105 22.48 -2.91 -3.91
N LEU A 106 21.83 -1.96 -4.58
CA LEU A 106 20.46 -2.12 -5.07
C LEU A 106 20.47 -2.49 -6.55
N ALA A 107 19.85 -3.63 -6.85
CA ALA A 107 19.67 -4.13 -8.19
C ALA A 107 18.25 -3.90 -8.68
N ALA A 108 18.07 -2.97 -9.62
CA ALA A 108 16.77 -2.80 -10.28
C ALA A 108 16.52 -3.95 -11.26
N VAL A 109 15.44 -4.70 -11.05
CA VAL A 109 15.02 -5.83 -11.89
C VAL A 109 13.56 -5.66 -12.27
N GLU A 110 13.23 -5.91 -13.54
CA GLU A 110 11.84 -5.91 -14.00
C GLU A 110 11.05 -7.07 -13.38
N GLY A 111 9.80 -6.84 -12.97
CA GLY A 111 8.93 -7.80 -12.27
C GLY A 111 8.60 -9.11 -13.00
N GLY A 112 9.06 -9.31 -14.24
CA GLY A 112 8.94 -10.57 -14.98
C GLY A 112 10.26 -11.28 -15.23
N GLY A 113 11.36 -10.80 -14.63
CA GLY A 113 12.70 -11.29 -14.89
C GLY A 113 12.86 -12.79 -14.64
N PRO A 114 13.43 -13.57 -15.59
CA PRO A 114 13.69 -14.98 -15.36
C PRO A 114 14.55 -15.22 -14.13
N GLY A 115 14.08 -16.08 -13.21
CA GLY A 115 14.79 -16.38 -11.97
C GLY A 115 14.70 -15.32 -10.88
N LEU A 116 13.81 -14.33 -11.03
CA LEU A 116 13.43 -13.41 -9.96
C LEU A 116 12.56 -14.12 -8.90
N TYR A 117 11.62 -14.93 -9.38
CA TYR A 117 10.63 -15.62 -8.55
C TYR A 117 10.77 -17.13 -8.63
N GLY A 118 10.50 -17.76 -7.49
CA GLY A 118 10.33 -19.17 -7.32
C GLY A 118 8.86 -19.54 -7.12
N GLY A 119 8.59 -20.83 -7.20
CA GLY A 119 7.34 -21.45 -6.79
C GLY A 119 7.64 -22.72 -5.99
N SER A 120 6.76 -23.11 -5.08
CA SER A 120 6.87 -24.39 -4.36
C SER A 120 6.38 -25.58 -5.20
N GLY A 121 5.92 -25.36 -6.44
CA GLY A 121 5.30 -26.39 -7.29
C GLY A 121 3.83 -26.68 -6.96
N ASP A 122 3.32 -26.09 -5.88
CA ASP A 122 1.90 -26.02 -5.51
C ASP A 122 1.54 -24.54 -5.25
N GLU A 123 0.33 -24.10 -5.59
CA GLU A 123 -0.12 -22.69 -5.47
C GLU A 123 -0.29 -22.21 -4.01
N SER A 124 0.24 -22.97 -3.04
CA SER A 124 0.07 -22.78 -1.59
C SER A 124 1.09 -21.85 -0.94
N ALA A 125 2.04 -21.24 -1.67
CA ALA A 125 3.01 -20.34 -1.04
C ALA A 125 2.32 -19.23 -0.23
N CYS A 126 1.10 -18.84 -0.63
CA CYS A 126 0.27 -17.85 0.04
C CYS A 126 -1.21 -18.24 0.06
N ASP A 127 -1.83 -18.36 1.23
CA ASP A 127 -3.28 -18.51 1.40
C ASP A 127 -3.97 -17.14 1.29
N VAL A 128 -4.23 -16.74 0.04
CA VAL A 128 -4.96 -15.50 -0.29
C VAL A 128 -6.37 -15.52 0.30
N GLY A 129 -6.99 -16.71 0.41
CA GLY A 129 -8.33 -16.87 0.97
C GLY A 129 -8.36 -16.52 2.45
N ALA A 130 -7.36 -16.99 3.22
CA ALA A 130 -7.20 -16.64 4.63
C ALA A 130 -6.96 -15.14 4.81
N ILE A 131 -6.06 -14.54 4.02
CA ILE A 131 -5.79 -13.10 4.08
C ILE A 131 -7.07 -12.28 3.82
N SER A 132 -7.79 -12.59 2.73
CA SER A 132 -9.07 -11.94 2.40
C SER A 132 -10.09 -12.11 3.53
N ALA A 133 -10.25 -13.31 4.07
CA ALA A 133 -11.22 -13.59 5.12
C ALA A 133 -10.92 -12.85 6.43
N GLU A 134 -9.65 -12.72 6.80
CA GLU A 134 -9.24 -11.98 8.00
C GLU A 134 -9.42 -10.48 7.84
N LEU A 135 -9.06 -9.92 6.68
CA LEU A 135 -9.32 -8.50 6.38
C LEU A 135 -10.82 -8.23 6.41
N ALA A 136 -11.65 -9.08 5.80
CA ALA A 136 -13.10 -8.93 5.81
C ALA A 136 -13.71 -9.03 7.23
N ALA A 137 -13.03 -9.70 8.16
CA ALA A 137 -13.49 -9.86 9.54
C ALA A 137 -13.20 -8.63 10.43
N ASP A 138 -12.27 -7.75 10.03
CA ASP A 138 -11.87 -6.55 10.76
C ASP A 138 -11.95 -5.30 9.86
N PRO A 139 -13.04 -4.51 9.96
CA PRO A 139 -13.24 -3.33 9.11
C PRO A 139 -12.16 -2.26 9.24
N ASP A 140 -11.56 -2.09 10.43
CA ASP A 140 -10.52 -1.06 10.64
C ASP A 140 -9.23 -1.49 9.94
N LYS A 141 -8.87 -2.77 10.03
CA LYS A 141 -7.75 -3.34 9.25
C LYS A 141 -8.03 -3.31 7.76
N ALA A 142 -9.24 -3.66 7.31
CA ALA A 142 -9.60 -3.59 5.90
C ALA A 142 -9.44 -2.17 5.34
N GLN A 143 -9.91 -1.17 6.08
CA GLN A 143 -9.76 0.23 5.68
C GLN A 143 -8.28 0.63 5.59
N ALA A 144 -7.50 0.39 6.65
CA ALA A 144 -6.08 0.73 6.65
C ALA A 144 -5.29 0.02 5.54
N TRP A 145 -5.63 -1.25 5.27
CA TRP A 145 -5.01 -2.04 4.20
C TRP A 145 -5.34 -1.48 2.82
N ALA A 146 -6.61 -1.15 2.59
CA ALA A 146 -7.08 -0.56 1.33
C ALA A 146 -6.43 0.82 1.09
N ASP A 147 -6.33 1.65 2.14
CA ASP A 147 -5.67 2.96 2.08
C ASP A 147 -4.20 2.83 1.67
N ALA A 148 -3.47 1.84 2.23
CA ALA A 148 -2.07 1.58 1.87
C ALA A 148 -1.89 1.16 0.41
N GLN A 149 -2.87 0.47 -0.17
CA GLN A 149 -2.88 0.05 -1.57
C GLN A 149 -3.47 1.12 -2.52
N GLY A 150 -4.02 2.21 -1.99
CA GLY A 150 -4.68 3.26 -2.78
C GLY A 150 -6.01 2.80 -3.40
N ILE A 151 -6.71 1.85 -2.77
CA ILE A 151 -7.99 1.30 -3.25
C ILE A 151 -9.09 1.52 -2.22
N GLY A 152 -10.35 1.32 -2.62
CA GLY A 152 -11.47 1.23 -1.66
C GLY A 152 -11.58 -0.16 -1.03
N VAL A 153 -12.20 -0.27 0.15
CA VAL A 153 -12.40 -1.55 0.87
C VAL A 153 -13.10 -2.61 0.00
N HIS A 154 -14.08 -2.22 -0.82
CA HIS A 154 -14.74 -3.13 -1.76
C HIS A 154 -13.82 -3.64 -2.88
N GLY A 155 -12.67 -3.00 -3.09
CA GLY A 155 -11.65 -3.37 -4.06
C GLY A 155 -10.63 -4.38 -3.55
N ILE A 156 -10.59 -4.67 -2.24
CA ILE A 156 -9.60 -5.60 -1.66
C ILE A 156 -9.69 -6.97 -2.33
N ASP A 157 -10.89 -7.54 -2.40
CA ASP A 157 -11.10 -8.87 -2.96
C ASP A 157 -10.75 -8.94 -4.46
N PRO A 158 -11.29 -8.07 -5.33
CA PRO A 158 -10.88 -8.02 -6.73
C PRO A 158 -9.38 -7.80 -6.92
N PHE A 159 -8.75 -6.96 -6.08
CA PHE A 159 -7.32 -6.71 -6.18
C PHE A 159 -6.51 -7.96 -5.82
N LEU A 160 -6.81 -8.63 -4.71
CA LEU A 160 -6.17 -9.88 -4.31
C LEU A 160 -6.32 -10.99 -5.37
N ASP A 161 -7.44 -11.03 -6.10
CA ASP A 161 -7.66 -11.98 -7.21
C ASP A 161 -6.70 -11.76 -8.39
N THR A 162 -6.22 -10.53 -8.59
CA THR A 162 -5.23 -10.22 -9.63
C THR A 162 -3.81 -10.60 -9.26
N LEU A 163 -3.53 -10.89 -7.98
CA LEU A 163 -2.18 -11.13 -7.52
C LEU A 163 -1.79 -12.60 -7.66
N THR A 164 -0.53 -12.82 -8.02
CA THR A 164 0.06 -14.14 -8.23
C THR A 164 0.89 -14.54 -7.00
N PRO A 165 0.66 -15.71 -6.39
CA PRO A 165 1.49 -16.20 -5.29
C PRO A 165 2.84 -16.69 -5.81
N VAL A 166 3.94 -16.16 -5.25
CA VAL A 166 5.32 -16.54 -5.60
C VAL A 166 6.23 -16.53 -4.37
N VAL A 167 7.42 -17.10 -4.53
CA VAL A 167 8.50 -17.08 -3.53
C VAL A 167 9.63 -16.18 -4.05
N LEU A 168 10.17 -15.30 -3.21
CA LEU A 168 11.33 -14.49 -3.57
C LEU A 168 12.58 -15.36 -3.65
N LEU A 169 13.37 -15.26 -4.73
CA LEU A 169 14.67 -15.94 -4.81
C LEU A 169 15.85 -15.05 -4.39
N HIS A 170 15.59 -13.76 -4.19
CA HIS A 170 16.59 -12.76 -3.82
C HIS A 170 16.09 -11.95 -2.62
N ASP A 171 17.03 -11.48 -1.81
CA ASP A 171 16.74 -10.47 -0.80
C ASP A 171 16.15 -9.25 -1.50
N THR A 172 14.93 -8.84 -1.12
CA THR A 172 14.16 -7.85 -1.89
C THR A 172 13.78 -6.67 -1.04
N ARG A 173 14.09 -5.46 -1.52
CA ARG A 173 13.75 -4.21 -0.85
C ARG A 173 12.34 -3.76 -1.20
N VAL A 174 11.56 -3.40 -0.18
CA VAL A 174 10.17 -2.94 -0.31
C VAL A 174 9.86 -1.80 0.66
N THR A 175 8.73 -1.14 0.46
CA THR A 175 8.03 -0.41 1.52
C THR A 175 6.97 -1.34 2.12
N ASN A 176 7.14 -1.78 3.36
CA ASN A 176 6.16 -2.59 4.08
C ASN A 176 5.31 -1.70 4.99
N HIS A 177 4.10 -2.15 5.32
CA HIS A 177 3.18 -1.40 6.17
C HIS A 177 2.68 -2.23 7.35
N GLY A 178 3.03 -1.81 8.56
CA GLY A 178 2.53 -2.41 9.81
C GLY A 178 1.22 -1.77 10.23
N TYR A 179 0.27 -2.58 10.72
CA TYR A 179 -1.00 -2.09 11.25
C TYR A 179 -0.85 -1.65 12.71
N ARG A 180 -0.79 -0.33 12.94
CA ARG A 180 -0.67 0.25 14.27
C ARG A 180 -1.50 1.52 14.38
N ASP A 181 -2.17 1.69 15.52
CA ASP A 181 -3.00 2.87 15.80
C ASP A 181 -4.11 3.11 14.76
N GLY A 182 -4.66 2.04 14.18
CA GLY A 182 -5.76 2.10 13.21
C GLY A 182 -5.35 2.46 11.79
N VAL A 183 -4.05 2.54 11.49
CA VAL A 183 -3.53 2.90 10.17
C VAL A 183 -2.40 1.98 9.73
N ALA A 184 -2.16 1.95 8.43
CA ALA A 184 -1.01 1.30 7.81
C ALA A 184 0.20 2.23 7.89
N ASN A 185 1.22 1.86 8.66
CA ASN A 185 2.41 2.68 8.87
C ASN A 185 3.53 2.21 7.94
N PRO A 186 3.96 3.01 6.94
CA PRO A 186 5.02 2.62 6.02
C PRO A 186 6.38 2.59 6.72
N PHE A 187 7.20 1.60 6.38
CA PHE A 187 8.61 1.52 6.74
C PHE A 187 9.40 0.84 5.63
N GLN A 188 10.69 1.16 5.52
CA GLN A 188 11.58 0.53 4.55
C GLN A 188 12.04 -0.83 5.08
N SER A 189 11.96 -1.87 4.26
CA SER A 189 12.44 -3.19 4.64
C SER A 189 13.15 -3.94 3.54
N VAL A 190 13.95 -4.94 3.95
CA VAL A 190 14.49 -5.99 3.09
C VAL A 190 13.86 -7.31 3.52
N LEU A 191 13.13 -7.93 2.60
CA LEU A 191 12.57 -9.26 2.75
C LEU A 191 13.64 -10.29 2.37
N GLN A 192 13.86 -11.29 3.23
CA GLN A 192 14.77 -12.40 2.95
C GLN A 192 14.33 -13.19 1.71
N ALA A 193 15.27 -13.68 0.91
CA ALA A 193 15.02 -14.76 -0.03
C ALA A 193 14.27 -15.94 0.66
N GLY A 194 13.34 -16.57 -0.05
CA GLY A 194 12.41 -17.56 0.50
C GLY A 194 11.13 -16.97 1.11
N THR A 195 10.97 -15.65 1.15
CA THR A 195 9.70 -15.03 1.58
C THR A 195 8.62 -15.28 0.53
N ALA A 196 7.44 -15.76 0.96
CA ALA A 196 6.25 -15.81 0.13
C ALA A 196 5.60 -14.42 0.01
N VAL A 197 5.27 -14.03 -1.22
CA VAL A 197 4.61 -12.75 -1.54
C VAL A 197 3.51 -12.94 -2.59
N LEU A 198 2.59 -11.98 -2.65
CA LEU A 198 1.68 -11.81 -3.77
C LEU A 198 2.18 -10.69 -4.67
N VAL A 199 2.38 -10.97 -5.96
CA VAL A 199 2.84 -9.99 -6.96
C VAL A 199 1.72 -9.58 -7.89
N ASP A 200 1.69 -8.31 -8.31
CA ASP A 200 0.68 -7.82 -9.25
C ASP A 200 0.97 -8.23 -10.72
N PRO A 201 0.09 -7.92 -11.69
CA PRO A 201 0.32 -8.23 -13.09
C PRO A 201 1.51 -7.52 -13.75
N MET A 202 2.22 -6.62 -13.05
CA MET A 202 3.49 -6.06 -13.51
C MET A 202 4.69 -6.68 -12.77
N GLY A 203 4.41 -7.66 -11.90
CA GLY A 203 5.37 -8.42 -11.13
C GLY A 203 5.88 -7.71 -9.89
N VAL A 204 5.24 -6.64 -9.43
CA VAL A 204 5.70 -5.94 -8.22
C VAL A 204 5.12 -6.62 -6.98
N PRO A 205 5.90 -6.91 -5.92
CA PRO A 205 5.37 -7.42 -4.66
C PRO A 205 4.38 -6.44 -4.00
N ARG A 206 3.16 -6.93 -3.72
CA ARG A 206 2.06 -6.14 -3.13
C ARG A 206 1.59 -6.64 -1.78
N VAL A 207 1.86 -7.89 -1.42
CA VAL A 207 1.50 -8.44 -0.11
C VAL A 207 2.58 -9.37 0.39
N ARG A 208 2.93 -9.27 1.68
CA ARG A 208 3.80 -10.23 2.35
C ARG A 208 2.96 -11.30 3.05
N CYS A 209 3.09 -12.55 2.65
CA CYS A 209 2.18 -13.61 3.08
C CYS A 209 2.31 -13.98 4.57
N ALA A 210 3.50 -13.87 5.15
CA ALA A 210 3.75 -14.16 6.56
C ALA A 210 2.94 -13.26 7.54
N CYS A 211 2.45 -12.10 7.09
CA CYS A 211 1.73 -11.13 7.94
C CYS A 211 0.50 -10.48 7.30
N GLY A 212 0.24 -10.74 6.01
CA GLY A 212 -0.83 -10.10 5.24
C GLY A 212 -0.61 -8.61 4.97
N ASN A 213 0.57 -8.08 5.31
CA ASN A 213 0.85 -6.64 5.20
C ASN A 213 0.87 -6.19 3.73
N PRO A 214 0.28 -5.03 3.42
CA PRO A 214 0.37 -4.45 2.09
C PRO A 214 1.79 -3.92 1.86
N LEU A 215 2.31 -4.18 0.67
CA LEU A 215 3.62 -3.75 0.20
C LEU A 215 3.46 -2.72 -0.91
N ALA A 216 4.41 -1.78 -0.95
CA ALA A 216 4.60 -0.86 -2.05
C ALA A 216 6.06 -0.89 -2.53
N GLU A 217 6.30 -0.26 -3.67
CA GLU A 217 7.65 -0.05 -4.18
C GLU A 217 8.55 0.63 -3.12
N PRO A 218 9.85 0.29 -3.06
CA PRO A 218 10.75 0.86 -2.08
C PRO A 218 11.03 2.34 -2.34
N ASP A 219 11.08 3.15 -1.28
CA ASP A 219 11.60 4.51 -1.36
C ASP A 219 13.13 4.44 -1.34
N THR A 220 13.72 4.27 -2.52
CA THR A 220 15.18 4.15 -2.69
C THR A 220 15.97 5.39 -2.28
N SER A 221 15.31 6.54 -2.06
CA SER A 221 15.95 7.76 -1.54
C SER A 221 16.29 7.68 -0.05
N VAL A 222 15.61 6.80 0.68
CA VAL A 222 15.88 6.51 2.09
C VAL A 222 17.03 5.51 2.16
N VAL A 223 18.19 5.94 2.63
CA VAL A 223 19.30 5.04 2.97
C VAL A 223 19.27 4.84 4.47
N GLY A 224 18.73 3.70 4.90
CA GLY A 224 18.58 3.37 6.32
C GLY A 224 19.63 2.39 6.82
N GLU A 225 19.92 2.46 8.12
CA GLU A 225 20.78 1.46 8.76
C GLU A 225 20.01 0.13 8.88
N PRO A 226 20.60 -1.01 8.49
CA PRO A 226 19.98 -2.31 8.70
C PRO A 226 19.71 -2.57 10.18
N VAL A 227 18.45 -2.85 10.52
CA VAL A 227 18.01 -3.21 11.88
C VAL A 227 17.31 -4.56 11.88
N GLY A 228 17.46 -5.30 12.98
CA GLY A 228 16.95 -6.67 13.12
C GLY A 228 18.07 -7.71 13.11
N THR A 229 17.70 -8.98 12.95
CA THR A 229 18.67 -10.09 12.91
C THR A 229 18.96 -10.45 11.46
N PRO A 230 20.17 -10.21 10.93
CA PRO A 230 20.52 -10.64 9.58
C PRO A 230 20.59 -12.18 9.53
N TRP A 231 20.10 -12.76 8.43
CA TRP A 231 20.31 -14.17 8.10
C TRP A 231 21.75 -14.41 7.63
N SER A 232 22.18 -15.67 7.60
CA SER A 232 23.57 -16.03 7.25
C SER A 232 24.00 -15.59 5.85
N SER A 233 23.03 -15.49 4.93
CA SER A 233 23.20 -15.12 3.52
C SER A 233 23.12 -13.61 3.29
N TYR A 234 22.69 -12.82 4.28
CA TYR A 234 22.45 -11.39 4.10
C TYR A 234 23.75 -10.68 3.69
N GLY A 235 23.70 -9.93 2.59
CA GLY A 235 24.86 -9.24 2.02
C GLY A 235 25.84 -10.14 1.26
N ALA A 236 25.53 -11.42 1.03
CA ALA A 236 26.31 -12.27 0.12
C ALA A 236 26.00 -11.96 -1.35
N THR A 237 24.79 -11.49 -1.64
CA THR A 237 24.31 -11.06 -2.95
C THR A 237 23.67 -9.67 -2.85
N PRO A 238 23.58 -8.92 -3.96
CA PRO A 238 22.87 -7.64 -3.99
C PRO A 238 21.41 -7.78 -3.55
N VAL A 239 20.89 -6.75 -2.88
CA VAL A 239 19.46 -6.63 -2.60
C VAL A 239 18.75 -6.14 -3.86
N VAL A 240 17.64 -6.78 -4.24
CA VAL A 240 16.87 -6.45 -5.44
C VAL A 240 15.79 -5.42 -5.12
N THR A 241 15.61 -4.44 -6.00
CA THR A 241 14.40 -3.61 -6.09
C THR A 241 13.64 -4.01 -7.34
N VAL A 242 12.38 -4.38 -7.21
CA VAL A 242 11.56 -4.77 -8.35
C VAL A 242 10.89 -3.53 -8.94
N VAL A 243 11.10 -3.30 -10.23
CA VAL A 243 10.41 -2.25 -10.99
C VAL A 243 9.29 -2.86 -11.84
N PRO A 244 8.18 -2.14 -12.07
CA PRO A 244 7.09 -2.64 -12.89
C PRO A 244 7.57 -3.04 -14.29
N ALA A 245 7.14 -4.21 -14.77
CA ALA A 245 7.29 -4.66 -16.15
C ALA A 245 6.05 -4.30 -17.00
N ASP A 246 6.11 -4.60 -18.30
CA ASP A 246 4.91 -4.70 -19.13
C ASP A 246 3.95 -5.77 -18.56
N PRO A 247 2.63 -5.67 -18.76
CA PRO A 247 1.66 -6.62 -18.21
C PRO A 247 2.00 -8.09 -18.49
N ILE A 248 2.16 -8.84 -17.41
CA ILE A 248 2.53 -10.25 -17.36
C ILE A 248 1.25 -11.09 -17.27
N THR A 249 1.09 -12.01 -18.22
CA THR A 249 -0.02 -12.98 -18.21
C THR A 249 0.41 -14.37 -17.77
N VAL A 250 1.72 -14.65 -17.85
CA VAL A 250 2.35 -15.89 -17.43
C VAL A 250 3.68 -15.54 -16.76
N PHE A 251 3.85 -15.97 -15.52
CA PHE A 251 5.11 -15.88 -14.80
C PHE A 251 5.95 -17.12 -15.06
N VAL A 252 7.25 -16.91 -15.24
CA VAL A 252 8.25 -17.97 -15.36
C VAL A 252 8.97 -18.09 -14.02
N VAL A 253 8.58 -19.07 -13.22
CA VAL A 253 9.08 -19.28 -11.86
C VAL A 253 10.05 -20.46 -11.79
N VAL A 254 10.93 -20.47 -10.80
CA VAL A 254 11.77 -21.64 -10.52
C VAL A 254 11.16 -22.46 -9.39
N ASN A 255 10.88 -23.73 -9.65
CA ASN A 255 10.44 -24.65 -8.60
C ASN A 255 11.57 -24.82 -7.57
N ILE A 256 11.36 -24.38 -6.34
CA ILE A 256 12.41 -24.32 -5.30
C ILE A 256 12.92 -25.70 -4.88
N HIS A 257 12.12 -26.76 -5.07
CA HIS A 257 12.50 -28.13 -4.72
C HIS A 257 13.26 -28.85 -5.84
N THR A 258 12.94 -28.55 -7.09
CA THR A 258 13.49 -29.27 -8.25
C THR A 258 14.53 -28.46 -9.02
N GLY A 259 14.55 -27.13 -8.83
CA GLY A 259 15.32 -26.18 -9.62
C GLY A 259 14.85 -26.05 -11.07
N GLN A 260 13.72 -26.65 -11.43
CA GLN A 260 13.18 -26.57 -12.80
C GLN A 260 12.32 -25.33 -12.97
N THR A 261 12.40 -24.74 -14.15
CA THR A 261 11.53 -23.63 -14.52
C THR A 261 10.12 -24.11 -14.85
N GLU A 262 9.13 -23.38 -14.35
CA GLU A 262 7.70 -23.63 -14.53
C GLU A 262 6.99 -22.35 -14.97
N GLU A 263 5.95 -22.50 -15.78
CA GLU A 263 5.07 -21.39 -16.18
C GLU A 263 3.80 -21.45 -15.33
N ILE A 264 3.48 -20.34 -14.66
CA ILE A 264 2.24 -20.19 -13.89
C ILE A 264 1.42 -19.02 -14.47
N PRO A 265 0.10 -19.14 -14.59
CA PRO A 265 -0.74 -18.02 -15.03
C PRO A 265 -0.69 -16.89 -14.00
N ALA A 266 -0.79 -15.65 -14.47
CA ALA A 266 -0.94 -14.51 -13.56
C ALA A 266 -2.32 -14.53 -12.88
N GLY A 267 -2.34 -14.03 -11.64
CA GLY A 267 -3.51 -13.99 -10.76
C GLY A 267 -3.62 -15.21 -9.84
N ASN A 268 -4.72 -15.27 -9.09
CA ASN A 268 -4.97 -16.37 -8.16
C ASN A 268 -6.09 -17.30 -8.67
N PRO A 269 -5.77 -18.39 -9.38
CA PRO A 269 -6.77 -19.28 -9.95
C PRO A 269 -7.45 -20.20 -8.91
N THR A 270 -6.89 -20.32 -7.70
CA THR A 270 -7.45 -21.18 -6.64
C THR A 270 -8.62 -20.54 -5.90
N ARG A 271 -8.75 -19.21 -5.97
CA ARG A 271 -9.88 -18.50 -5.39
C ARG A 271 -11.06 -18.59 -6.36
N PRO A 272 -12.19 -19.21 -5.96
CA PRO A 272 -13.39 -19.14 -6.78
C PRO A 272 -13.74 -17.66 -6.98
N PRO A 273 -14.17 -17.24 -8.19
CA PRO A 273 -14.53 -15.86 -8.44
C PRO A 273 -15.54 -15.43 -7.38
N SER A 274 -15.25 -14.30 -6.72
CA SER A 274 -16.12 -13.76 -5.68
C SER A 274 -17.54 -13.66 -6.25
N PRO A 275 -18.59 -14.14 -5.54
CA PRO A 275 -19.93 -14.10 -6.08
C PRO A 275 -20.29 -12.64 -6.36
N GLU A 276 -20.42 -12.30 -7.65
CA GLU A 276 -20.99 -11.03 -8.07
C GLU A 276 -22.28 -10.86 -7.27
N THR A 277 -22.36 -9.78 -6.48
CA THR A 277 -23.60 -9.46 -5.78
C THR A 277 -24.68 -9.36 -6.85
N PRO A 278 -25.72 -10.22 -6.86
CA PRO A 278 -26.72 -10.15 -7.91
C PRO A 278 -27.34 -8.77 -7.86
N GLY A 279 -27.19 -8.02 -8.95
CA GLY A 279 -27.82 -6.73 -9.11
C GLY A 279 -29.28 -6.84 -8.73
N THR A 280 -29.73 -5.94 -7.85
CA THR A 280 -31.13 -5.75 -7.49
C THR A 280 -31.99 -5.84 -8.75
N PRO A 281 -32.97 -6.76 -8.83
CA PRO A 281 -33.87 -6.78 -9.98
C PRO A 281 -34.58 -5.43 -10.07
N PRO A 282 -34.76 -4.85 -11.26
CA PRO A 282 -35.54 -3.62 -11.37
C PRO A 282 -36.94 -3.90 -10.81
N GLY A 283 -37.34 -3.07 -9.85
CA GLY A 283 -38.60 -3.18 -9.15
C GLY A 283 -39.76 -3.29 -10.15
N SER A 284 -40.37 -4.47 -10.20
CA SER A 284 -41.66 -4.66 -10.84
C SER A 284 -42.72 -4.05 -9.93
N SER A 285 -42.94 -2.73 -10.10
CA SER A 285 -44.17 -2.09 -9.67
C SER A 285 -45.00 -1.84 -10.92
N GLY A 286 -45.65 -2.90 -11.40
CA GLY A 286 -46.66 -2.81 -12.44
C GLY A 286 -47.94 -2.23 -11.86
N GLU A 287 -48.23 -0.97 -12.18
CA GLU A 287 -49.55 -0.37 -12.04
C GLU A 287 -50.16 -0.24 -13.46
N PRO A 288 -51.43 -0.62 -13.69
CA PRO A 288 -51.97 -0.76 -15.04
C PRO A 288 -52.40 0.61 -15.60
N VAL A 289 -51.84 0.98 -16.76
CA VAL A 289 -52.27 2.16 -17.54
C VAL A 289 -53.36 1.79 -18.56
N ASP A 290 -54.46 2.53 -18.46
CA ASP A 290 -55.63 2.58 -19.34
C ASP A 290 -55.27 3.24 -20.70
N PRO A 291 -55.69 2.74 -21.88
CA PRO A 291 -55.20 3.24 -23.16
C PRO A 291 -56.19 4.24 -23.79
N THR A 292 -55.78 5.48 -24.04
CA THR A 292 -56.39 6.31 -25.10
C THR A 292 -55.55 7.54 -25.53
N ILE A 293 -55.09 7.52 -26.80
CA ILE A 293 -55.01 8.65 -27.80
C ILE A 293 -53.82 9.65 -27.69
N PRO A 294 -53.23 10.17 -28.81
CA PRO A 294 -52.82 9.56 -30.10
C PRO A 294 -51.37 9.96 -30.52
N THR A 295 -50.95 9.40 -31.65
CA THR A 295 -49.71 9.68 -32.42
C THR A 295 -49.68 11.06 -33.10
N ASP A 296 -48.55 11.77 -32.96
CA ASP A 296 -47.98 12.78 -33.89
C ASP A 296 -46.47 12.47 -33.93
N ASP A 297 -45.95 11.76 -34.94
CA ASP A 297 -45.43 12.26 -36.22
C ASP A 297 -44.51 13.49 -36.11
N LEU A 298 -43.20 13.24 -35.95
CA LEU A 298 -42.13 14.08 -36.51
C LEU A 298 -40.89 13.22 -36.80
N GLY A 299 -40.67 12.95 -38.09
CA GLY A 299 -39.37 13.10 -38.77
C GLY A 299 -38.28 12.07 -38.49
N GLU A 300 -38.18 11.07 -39.36
CA GLU A 300 -36.92 10.39 -39.69
C GLU A 300 -35.95 11.37 -40.39
N ASP A 301 -34.75 11.53 -39.83
CA ASP A 301 -33.54 11.98 -40.53
C ASP A 301 -32.44 10.91 -40.33
N PRO A 302 -31.75 10.43 -41.37
CA PRO A 302 -30.77 9.36 -41.24
C PRO A 302 -29.36 9.95 -41.12
N GLY A 303 -28.79 9.95 -39.92
CA GLY A 303 -27.41 10.37 -39.71
C GLY A 303 -26.99 10.22 -38.26
N GLU A 304 -25.79 9.68 -38.07
CA GLU A 304 -25.12 9.38 -36.81
C GLU A 304 -25.67 8.19 -36.00
N GLY A 305 -24.91 7.09 -36.02
CA GLY A 305 -25.04 6.02 -35.04
C GLY A 305 -24.82 6.55 -33.61
N PRO A 306 -25.20 5.79 -32.57
CA PRO A 306 -25.01 6.21 -31.20
C PRO A 306 -23.51 6.46 -30.96
N VAL A 307 -23.17 7.73 -30.72
CA VAL A 307 -21.91 8.07 -30.06
C VAL A 307 -21.98 7.36 -28.71
N PRO A 308 -21.00 6.52 -28.34
CA PRO A 308 -21.04 5.87 -27.04
C PRO A 308 -21.07 6.98 -25.98
N GLU A 309 -22.11 7.00 -25.15
CA GLU A 309 -22.09 7.78 -23.91
C GLU A 309 -20.83 7.33 -23.15
N ARG A 310 -19.85 8.22 -23.03
CA ARG A 310 -18.64 7.93 -22.27
C ARG A 310 -19.03 7.90 -20.81
N ASP A 311 -18.93 6.72 -20.20
CA ASP A 311 -19.13 6.57 -18.77
C ASP A 311 -18.01 7.28 -17.99
N ALA A 312 -18.34 7.80 -16.80
CA ALA A 312 -17.45 8.57 -15.94
C ALA A 312 -16.14 7.81 -15.63
N THR A 313 -16.22 6.48 -15.51
CA THR A 313 -15.07 5.59 -15.29
C THR A 313 -14.07 5.65 -16.43
N THR A 314 -14.56 5.71 -17.68
CA THR A 314 -13.72 5.81 -18.88
C THR A 314 -13.02 7.16 -18.95
N CYS A 315 -13.74 8.22 -18.60
CA CYS A 315 -13.15 9.57 -18.53
C CYS A 315 -12.13 9.68 -17.40
N LEU A 316 -12.36 9.07 -16.24
CA LEU A 316 -11.41 9.10 -15.13
C LEU A 316 -10.11 8.36 -15.47
N SER A 317 -10.21 7.19 -16.10
CA SER A 317 -9.05 6.45 -16.60
C SER A 317 -8.25 7.28 -17.61
N ARG A 318 -8.94 7.94 -18.54
CA ARG A 318 -8.31 8.76 -19.57
C ARG A 318 -7.70 10.05 -19.00
N TYR A 319 -8.33 10.63 -17.99
CA TYR A 319 -7.80 11.76 -17.24
C TYR A 319 -6.46 11.42 -16.59
N GLY A 320 -6.36 10.26 -15.92
CA GLY A 320 -5.11 9.77 -15.33
C GLY A 320 -4.00 9.61 -16.37
N GLU A 321 -4.31 9.01 -17.52
CA GLU A 321 -3.35 8.85 -18.63
C GLU A 321 -2.83 10.21 -19.15
N LEU A 322 -3.73 11.18 -19.37
CA LEU A 322 -3.35 12.51 -19.84
C LEU A 322 -2.54 13.30 -18.81
N VAL A 323 -2.83 13.15 -17.51
CA VAL A 323 -2.01 13.75 -16.45
C VAL A 323 -0.57 13.25 -16.54
N VAL A 324 -0.38 11.93 -16.68
CA VAL A 324 0.96 11.31 -16.82
C VAL A 324 1.69 11.83 -18.06
N LEU A 325 0.99 11.96 -19.19
CA LEU A 325 1.58 12.44 -20.45
C LEU A 325 1.94 13.94 -20.44
N MET A 326 1.16 14.77 -19.77
CA MET A 326 1.31 16.23 -19.80
C MET A 326 2.14 16.80 -18.64
N THR A 327 2.30 16.07 -17.54
CA THR A 327 3.12 16.51 -16.38
C THR A 327 4.59 16.79 -16.78
N PRO A 328 5.25 15.97 -17.61
CA PRO A 328 6.61 16.27 -18.10
C PRO A 328 6.69 17.53 -18.98
N LEU A 329 5.55 17.97 -19.55
CA LEU A 329 5.44 19.17 -20.38
C LEU A 329 5.13 20.44 -19.55
N GLY A 330 5.05 20.32 -18.22
CA GLY A 330 4.74 21.42 -17.31
C GLY A 330 3.25 21.79 -17.26
N LEU A 331 2.37 20.89 -17.72
CA LEU A 331 0.93 21.10 -17.85
C LEU A 331 0.15 20.19 -16.89
N ASP A 332 0.47 20.27 -15.60
CA ASP A 332 -0.32 19.63 -14.55
C ASP A 332 -1.69 20.31 -14.43
N PRO A 333 -2.82 19.61 -14.63
CA PRO A 333 -4.16 20.21 -14.60
C PRO A 333 -4.58 20.77 -13.23
N LEU A 334 -3.95 20.35 -12.13
CA LEU A 334 -4.16 20.95 -10.81
C LEU A 334 -3.39 22.27 -10.64
N GLN A 335 -2.33 22.48 -11.43
CA GLN A 335 -1.48 23.68 -11.38
C GLN A 335 -1.75 24.64 -12.55
N ALA A 336 -2.30 24.14 -13.66
CA ALA A 336 -2.65 24.91 -14.84
C ALA A 336 -3.90 25.75 -14.55
N SER A 337 -3.74 27.06 -14.57
CA SER A 337 -4.79 28.03 -14.22
C SER A 337 -6.09 27.89 -15.03
N GLN A 338 -6.02 27.28 -16.22
CA GLN A 338 -7.16 27.04 -17.10
C GLN A 338 -8.01 25.81 -16.73
N TRP A 339 -7.45 24.81 -16.03
CA TRP A 339 -8.13 23.56 -15.68
C TRP A 339 -8.35 23.40 -14.16
N ALA A 340 -7.49 24.02 -13.35
CA ALA A 340 -7.50 23.87 -11.89
C ALA A 340 -8.86 24.14 -11.21
N PRO A 341 -9.65 25.19 -11.56
CA PRO A 341 -10.94 25.42 -10.93
C PRO A 341 -11.94 24.28 -11.15
N ARG A 342 -11.91 23.65 -12.33
CA ARG A 342 -12.83 22.56 -12.70
C ARG A 342 -12.37 21.22 -12.14
N ALA A 343 -11.06 20.96 -12.12
CA ALA A 343 -10.49 19.79 -11.45
C ALA A 343 -10.81 19.80 -9.94
N GLN A 344 -10.70 20.98 -9.29
CA GLN A 344 -11.07 21.15 -7.89
C GLN A 344 -12.59 21.00 -7.65
N GLN A 345 -13.42 21.49 -8.58
CA GLN A 345 -14.88 21.30 -8.50
C GLN A 345 -15.26 19.82 -8.62
N ALA A 346 -14.64 19.08 -9.55
CA ALA A 346 -14.88 17.64 -9.70
C ALA A 346 -14.46 16.88 -8.43
N ALA A 347 -13.30 17.21 -7.85
CA ALA A 347 -12.86 16.61 -6.58
C ALA A 347 -13.85 16.87 -5.44
N ALA A 348 -14.36 18.10 -5.32
CA ALA A 348 -15.37 18.44 -4.30
C ALA A 348 -16.70 17.68 -4.49
N LEU A 349 -17.11 17.42 -5.74
CA LEU A 349 -18.30 16.62 -6.04
C LEU A 349 -18.11 15.14 -5.71
N VAL A 350 -16.91 14.60 -5.95
CA VAL A 350 -16.53 13.24 -5.53
C VAL A 350 -16.59 13.11 -4.02
N ASP A 351 -16.04 14.08 -3.28
CA ASP A 351 -16.10 14.12 -1.81
C ASP A 351 -17.55 14.22 -1.29
N ALA A 352 -18.43 14.86 -2.07
CA ALA A 352 -19.86 14.98 -1.77
C ALA A 352 -20.70 13.75 -2.23
N GLY A 353 -20.08 12.75 -2.86
CA GLY A 353 -20.77 11.57 -3.41
C GLY A 353 -21.61 11.85 -4.66
N GLN A 354 -21.37 12.98 -5.34
CA GLN A 354 -22.06 13.40 -6.56
C GLN A 354 -21.28 12.94 -7.81
N TYR A 355 -21.21 11.63 -8.02
CA TYR A 355 -20.34 11.02 -9.03
C TYR A 355 -20.76 11.31 -10.48
N ASP A 356 -22.06 11.41 -10.77
CA ASP A 356 -22.55 11.71 -12.12
C ASP A 356 -22.13 13.12 -12.56
N GLU A 357 -22.31 14.10 -11.69
CA GLU A 357 -21.94 15.50 -11.93
C GLU A 357 -20.41 15.68 -11.98
N ALA A 358 -19.67 14.94 -11.15
CA ALA A 358 -18.22 14.90 -11.22
C ALA A 358 -17.73 14.29 -12.55
N GLY A 359 -18.37 13.21 -13.00
CA GLY A 359 -18.08 12.52 -14.25
C GLY A 359 -18.21 13.43 -15.48
N GLU A 360 -19.29 14.21 -15.56
CA GLU A 360 -19.49 15.17 -16.65
C GLU A 360 -18.36 16.21 -16.73
N ILE A 361 -17.92 16.72 -15.58
CA ILE A 361 -16.83 17.70 -15.50
C ILE A 361 -15.50 17.05 -15.92
N ILE A 362 -15.23 15.83 -15.46
CA ILE A 362 -14.00 15.09 -15.79
C ILE A 362 -13.96 14.76 -17.28
N CYS A 363 -15.06 14.29 -17.88
CA CYS A 363 -15.14 14.00 -19.31
C CYS A 363 -14.87 15.26 -20.16
N THR A 364 -15.43 16.40 -19.76
CA THR A 364 -15.20 17.67 -20.47
C THR A 364 -13.75 18.13 -20.35
N LEU A 365 -13.13 17.97 -19.17
CA LEU A 365 -11.72 18.27 -18.95
C LEU A 365 -10.80 17.42 -19.82
N VAL A 366 -11.10 16.12 -19.94
CA VAL A 366 -10.35 15.19 -20.79
C VAL A 366 -10.34 15.65 -22.25
N ASP A 367 -11.47 16.06 -22.80
CA ASP A 367 -11.56 16.50 -24.21
C ASP A 367 -10.71 17.74 -24.48
N GLU A 368 -10.71 18.69 -23.56
CA GLU A 368 -9.91 19.91 -23.68
C GLU A 368 -8.42 19.62 -23.53
N MET A 369 -8.05 18.76 -22.59
CA MET A 369 -6.67 18.33 -22.37
C MET A 369 -6.13 17.56 -23.59
N GLU A 370 -6.94 16.68 -24.16
CA GLU A 370 -6.58 15.93 -25.37
C GLU A 370 -6.42 16.86 -26.57
N THR A 371 -7.31 17.84 -26.74
CA THR A 371 -7.19 18.86 -27.80
C THR A 371 -5.90 19.68 -27.66
N GLU A 372 -5.57 20.11 -26.44
CA GLU A 372 -4.34 20.89 -26.19
C GLU A 372 -3.08 20.05 -26.41
N TYR A 373 -3.09 18.80 -25.94
CA TYR A 373 -2.00 17.85 -26.18
C TYR A 373 -1.75 17.62 -27.68
N GLN A 374 -2.82 17.44 -28.47
CA GLN A 374 -2.69 17.29 -29.93
C GLN A 374 -2.18 18.56 -30.61
N ASN A 375 -2.59 19.76 -30.14
CA ASN A 375 -2.07 21.03 -30.67
C ASN A 375 -0.56 21.19 -30.40
N LEU A 376 -0.08 20.75 -29.24
CA LEU A 376 1.35 20.78 -28.89
C LEU A 376 2.16 19.83 -29.78
N LEU A 377 1.64 18.62 -30.04
CA LEU A 377 2.28 17.66 -30.95
C LEU A 377 2.34 18.17 -32.41
N ALA A 378 1.33 18.93 -32.84
CA ALA A 378 1.27 19.48 -34.20
C ALA A 378 2.13 20.75 -34.41
N GLY A 379 2.58 21.39 -33.32
CA GLY A 379 3.33 22.66 -33.34
C GLY A 379 4.83 22.54 -33.04
N GLY A 380 5.36 21.32 -32.85
CA GLY A 380 6.75 21.03 -32.48
C GLY A 380 7.71 20.79 -33.63
#